data_AF-A0A7C3UN62-F1
#
_entry.id   AF-A0A7C3UN62-F1
#
_cell.length_a   1.000
_cell.length_b   1.000
_cell.length_c   1.000
_cell.angle_alpha   90.00
_cell.angle_beta   90.00
_cell.angle_gamma   90.00
#
_symmetry.space_group_name_H-M   'P 1'
#
loop_
_entity.id
_entity.type
_entity.pdbx_description
1 polymer ?
#
loop_
_entity_poly.entity_id
_entity_poly.type
_entity_poly.pdbx_seq_one_letter_code
_entity_poly.pdbx_strand_id
1 'polypeptide(L)' 'MDALDVETFLVCADEEEGRRLARELMAELGFPEADIVFFEFNGPGARVRLRAYRHRPGDRYAWL' A
#
# COMPACT_ATOMS: atom_id res chain seq x y z
N MET A 1 -12.90 9.71 8.37
CA MET A 1 -11.79 9.50 7.42
C MET A 1 -11.70 8.00 7.26
N ASP A 2 -11.99 7.50 6.07
CA ASP A 2 -12.10 6.07 5.85
C ASP A 2 -10.76 5.55 5.34
N ALA A 3 -10.12 4.70 6.14
CA ALA A 3 -8.80 4.17 5.88
C ALA A 3 -8.85 2.65 5.72
N LEU A 4 -8.06 2.12 4.79
CA LEU A 4 -7.78 0.71 4.61
C LEU A 4 -6.31 0.47 4.98
N ASP A 5 -6.06 -0.36 5.98
CA ASP A 5 -4.73 -0.90 6.28
C ASP A 5 -4.65 -2.33 5.73
N VAL A 6 -3.64 -2.61 4.91
CA VAL A 6 -3.30 -3.95 4.43
C VAL A 6 -1.95 -4.33 5.02
N GLU A 7 -1.89 -5.40 5.79
CA GLU A 7 -0.64 -6.01 6.24
C GLU A 7 -0.50 -7.39 5.59
N THR A 8 0.64 -7.62 4.94
CA THR A 8 0.91 -8.87 4.24
C THR A 8 2.41 -9.15 4.14
N PHE A 9 2.75 -10.35 3.66
CA PHE A 9 4.11 -10.75 3.33
C PHE A 9 4.20 -11.01 1.83
N LEU A 10 5.15 -10.34 1.16
CA LEU A 10 5.41 -10.47 -0.26
C LEU A 10 6.71 -11.24 -0.47
N VAL A 11 6.67 -12.30 -1.28
CA VAL A 11 7.88 -12.98 -1.73
C VAL A 11 8.56 -12.08 -2.78
N CYS A 12 9.80 -11.69 -2.52
CA CYS A 12 10.60 -10.84 -3.40
C CYS A 12 12.09 -11.12 -3.24
N ALA A 13 12.87 -10.85 -4.28
CA ALA A 13 14.32 -11.09 -4.29
C ALA A 13 15.11 -10.02 -3.52
N ASP A 14 14.58 -8.80 -3.47
CA ASP A 14 15.20 -7.65 -2.79
C ASP A 14 14.16 -6.62 -2.33
N GLU A 15 14.63 -5.57 -1.65
CA GLU A 15 13.80 -4.48 -1.15
C GLU A 15 13.11 -3.68 -2.26
N GLU A 16 13.78 -3.50 -3.41
CA GLU A 16 13.26 -2.70 -4.51
C GLU A 16 12.05 -3.40 -5.14
N GLU A 17 12.20 -4.70 -5.42
CA GLU A 17 11.12 -5.56 -5.88
C GLU A 17 9.98 -5.62 -4.87
N GLY A 18 10.28 -5.77 -3.57
CA GLY A 18 9.25 -5.79 -2.53
C GLY A 18 8.42 -4.50 -2.49
N ARG A 19 9.06 -3.34 -2.65
CA ARG A 19 8.37 -2.04 -2.71
C ARG A 19 7.56 -1.88 -3.99
N ARG A 20 8.07 -2.36 -5.13
CA ARG A 20 7.33 -2.37 -6.40
C ARG A 20 6.06 -3.21 -6.29
N LEU A 21 6.19 -4.46 -5.83
CA LEU A 21 5.06 -5.38 -5.64
C LEU A 21 4.02 -4.84 -4.66
N ALA A 22 4.45 -4.19 -3.58
CA ALA A 22 3.55 -3.59 -2.61
C ALA A 22 2.70 -2.44 -3.21
N ARG A 23 3.30 -1.62 -4.09
CA ARG A 23 2.59 -0.57 -4.81
C ARG A 23 1.64 -1.13 -5.88
N GLU A 24 2.11 -2.13 -6.63
CA GLU A 24 1.30 -2.82 -7.64
C GLU A 24 0.07 -3.47 -7.02
N LEU A 25 0.22 -4.16 -5.88
CA LEU A 25 -0.89 -4.73 -5.11
C LEU A 25 -1.95 -3.69 -4.77
N MET A 26 -1.56 -2.54 -4.23
CA MET A 26 -2.53 -1.50 -3.87
C MET A 26 -3.19 -0.86 -5.09
N ALA A 27 -2.43 -0.68 -6.19
CA ALA A 27 -2.97 -0.18 -7.44
C ALA A 27 -4.03 -1.14 -8.02
N GLU A 28 -3.77 -2.45 -8.03
CA GLU A 28 -4.72 -3.48 -8.46
C GLU A 28 -5.97 -3.54 -7.56
N LEU A 29 -5.82 -3.26 -6.26
CA LEU A 29 -6.93 -3.13 -5.32
C LEU A 29 -7.72 -1.81 -5.46
N GLY A 30 -7.34 -0.92 -6.37
CA GLY A 30 -8.00 0.36 -6.61
C GLY A 30 -7.53 1.51 -5.71
N PHE A 31 -6.36 1.37 -5.08
CA PHE A 31 -5.74 2.37 -4.21
C PHE A 31 -4.33 2.74 -4.73
N PRO A 32 -4.21 3.39 -5.90
CA PRO A 32 -2.92 3.70 -6.53
C PRO A 32 -2.05 4.67 -5.71
N GLU A 33 -2.65 5.40 -4.78
CA GLU A 33 -1.97 6.38 -3.94
C GLU A 33 -1.86 5.91 -2.47
N ALA A 34 -1.77 4.60 -2.25
CA ALA A 34 -1.51 4.04 -0.93
C ALA A 34 -0.08 4.32 -0.46
N ASP A 35 0.07 4.57 0.84
CA ASP A 35 1.35 4.80 1.50
C ASP A 35 1.90 3.50 2.12
N ILE A 36 3.20 3.27 1.97
CA ILE A 36 3.90 2.20 2.72
C ILE A 36 4.21 2.76 4.12
N VAL A 37 3.49 2.29 5.14
CA VAL A 37 3.67 2.75 6.54
C VAL A 37 4.63 1.86 7.33
N PHE A 38 4.88 0.64 6.86
CA PHE A 38 5.90 -0.25 7.39
C PHE A 38 6.45 -1.13 6.26
N PHE A 39 7.77 -1.38 6.30
CA PHE A 39 8.44 -2.26 5.36
C PHE A 39 9.64 -2.91 6.05
N GLU A 40 9.70 -4.23 6.05
CA GLU A 40 10.82 -5.01 6.57
C GLU A 40 11.11 -6.16 5.61
N PHE A 41 12.30 -6.15 5.00
CA PHE A 41 12.76 -7.23 4.15
C PHE A 41 13.51 -8.26 4.98
N ASN A 42 12.97 -9.47 5.02
CA ASN A 42 13.54 -10.63 5.69
C ASN A 42 13.77 -11.70 4.64
N GLY A 43 14.97 -11.72 4.05
CA GLY A 43 15.53 -12.79 3.19
C GLY A 43 14.58 -13.33 2.10
N PRO A 44 13.71 -14.32 2.40
CA PRO A 44 12.68 -14.81 1.48
C PRO A 44 11.63 -13.78 0.98
N GLY A 45 11.56 -12.58 1.54
CA GLY A 45 10.59 -11.57 1.11
C GLY A 45 10.47 -10.38 2.05
N ALA A 46 9.41 -9.58 1.90
CA ALA A 46 9.15 -8.40 2.70
C ALA A 46 7.80 -8.47 3.42
N ARG A 47 7.81 -8.20 4.73
CA ARG A 47 6.61 -7.83 5.47
C ARG A 47 6.31 -6.37 5.21
N VAL A 48 5.10 -6.09 4.72
CA VAL A 48 4.69 -4.73 4.35
C VAL A 48 3.37 -4.38 5.03
N ARG A 49 3.25 -3.11 5.44
CA ARG A 49 1.98 -2.51 5.83
C ARG A 49 1.71 -1.30 4.95
N LEU A 50 0.55 -1.31 4.34
CA LEU A 50 0.11 -0.35 3.34
C LEU A 50 -1.14 0.34 3.87
N ARG A 51 -1.22 1.66 3.73
CA ARG A 51 -2.38 2.44 4.14
C ARG A 51 -2.93 3.23 2.97
N ALA A 52 -4.21 3.04 2.69
CA ALA A 52 -4.95 3.84 1.73
C ALA A 52 -6.07 4.61 2.42
N TYR A 53 -6.41 5.76 1.86
CA TYR A 53 -7.56 6.55 2.29
C TYR A 53 -8.54 6.64 1.13
N ARG A 54 -9.81 6.29 1.37
CA ARG A 54 -10.86 6.38 0.34
C ARG A 54 -11.43 7.78 0.21
N HIS A 55 -11.41 8.54 1.30
CA HIS A 55 -11.89 9.92 1.36
C HIS A 55 -10.83 10.78 2.04
N ARG A 56 -10.07 11.55 1.26
CA ARG A 56 -9.04 12.45 1.79
C ARG A 56 -9.60 13.83 2.10
N PRO A 57 -9.13 14.48 3.18
CA PRO A 57 -9.41 15.90 3.39
C PRO A 57 -8.82 16.70 2.21
N GLY A 58 -9.69 17.33 1.40
CA GLY A 58 -9.29 18.09 0.20
C GLY A 58 -9.73 17.52 -1.14
N ASP A 59 -10.24 16.27 -1.17
CA ASP A 59 -10.84 15.75 -2.40
C ASP A 59 -12.15 16.46 -2.72
N ARG A 60 -12.38 16.70 -4.01
CA ARG A 60 -13.58 17.35 -4.52
C ARG A 60 -14.70 16.30 -4.58
N TYR A 61 -15.51 16.27 -3.54
CA TYR A 61 -16.66 15.37 -3.46
C TYR A 61 -17.73 15.84 -4.46
N ALA A 62 -18.18 14.98 -5.37
CA ALA A 62 -19.22 15.32 -6.34
C ALA A 62 -20.61 15.58 -5.71
N TRP A 63 -20.78 15.23 -4.44
CA TRP A 63 -22.02 15.37 -3.67
C TRP A 63 -22.00 16.51 -2.66
N LEU A 64 -20.96 17.35 -2.67
CA LEU A 64 -20.75 18.46 -1.74
C LEU A 64 -20.57 19.78 -2.51
#